data_AF-A0ABD2PUT6-F1
#
_entry.id   AF-A0ABD2PUT6-F1
#
_cell.length_a   1.000
_cell.length_b   1.000
_cell.length_c   1.000
_cell.angle_alpha   90.00
_cell.angle_beta   90.00
_cell.angle_gamma   90.00
#
_symmetry.space_group_name_H-M   'P 1'
#
loop_
_entity.id
_entity.type
_entity.pdbx_description
1 polymer ?
#
loop_
_entity_poly.entity_id
_entity_poly.type
_entity_poly.pdbx_seq_one_letter_code
_entity_poly.pdbx_strand_id
1 'polypeptide(L)'
;MVNNQLNSTLMEQLYPIATRCGARFPRALAKVHDSLIYSDELRTVIDTRSSTDQTIEPLVVRTDAPIEASCSIYYFEATVHAASVLECISVGFCCSSASSSKWLGADSHSFGYNNRHGIVHRSAENLDAPTFSSGDVVGCGVNLVNRSAFFTKNGVLIGPVNVPVKLLSLRLFPALAFGGSNTSVTVNLGHKTFKFDILRHIERERACAVGATFERKCSDALAFHGMKHLVSSYLLHHGYLATAKSLLEDDGPFASQEVSELAVAPEEERRRKRTPPKTLVMVEHVDSIQSPQMTPNGEYAPLAEPEDGPLLPERVTPITPWPETEQQALDRMKVVLSVLKEEFALAIQLFERHYPVLASEQPQIVFSLKCMQFIDLIKRNKRRKDRPTEALVKRPDTAVLNGFHDDNGVTTNGHFQ
;
A
#
# COMPACT_ATOMS: atom_id res chain seq x y z
N MET A 1 -9.27 33.09 24.17
CA MET A 1 -9.17 31.91 23.28
C MET A 1 -9.02 30.70 24.18
N VAL A 2 -9.99 29.81 24.19
CA VAL A 2 -10.08 28.65 25.11
C VAL A 2 -9.13 27.57 24.59
N ASN A 3 -8.18 27.11 25.41
CA ASN A 3 -7.06 26.31 24.95
C ASN A 3 -7.36 24.81 25.11
N ASN A 4 -8.39 24.33 24.41
CA ASN A 4 -8.74 22.91 24.31
C ASN A 4 -7.81 22.18 23.33
N GLN A 5 -6.52 22.19 23.67
CA GLN A 5 -5.46 21.62 22.86
C GLN A 5 -5.30 20.13 23.16
N LEU A 6 -5.29 19.33 22.09
CA LEU A 6 -4.90 17.92 22.16
C LEU A 6 -3.41 17.83 22.46
N ASN A 7 -2.99 16.73 23.09
CA ASN A 7 -1.58 16.46 23.31
C ASN A 7 -0.91 16.16 21.95
N SER A 8 -0.14 17.12 21.43
CA SER A 8 0.46 17.04 20.10
C SER A 8 1.36 15.82 19.94
N THR A 9 2.21 15.55 20.92
CA THR A 9 3.11 14.39 20.92
C THR A 9 2.33 13.08 20.87
N LEU A 10 1.28 12.94 21.67
CA LEU A 10 0.43 11.75 21.67
C LEU A 10 -0.30 11.57 20.34
N MET A 11 -0.87 12.65 19.79
CA MET A 11 -1.60 12.61 18.52
C MET A 11 -0.67 12.30 17.34
N GLU A 12 0.57 12.80 17.35
CA GLU A 12 1.58 12.50 16.34
C GLU A 12 2.03 11.03 16.40
N GLN A 13 2.18 10.46 17.61
CA GLN A 13 2.50 9.04 17.79
C GLN A 13 1.37 8.12 17.31
N LEU A 14 0.12 8.43 17.66
CA LEU A 14 -1.04 7.61 17.29
C LEU A 14 -1.37 7.73 15.80
N TYR A 15 -1.42 8.97 15.30
CA TYR A 15 -1.96 9.31 14.00
C TYR A 15 -0.96 10.16 13.18
N PRO A 16 0.24 9.64 12.85
CA PRO A 16 1.30 10.42 12.19
C PRO A 16 0.89 10.91 10.80
N ILE A 17 0.16 10.08 10.03
CA ILE A 17 -0.29 10.44 8.67
C ILE A 17 -1.35 11.55 8.76
N ALA A 18 -2.37 11.37 9.60
CA ALA A 18 -3.41 12.37 9.80
C ALA A 18 -2.83 13.70 10.28
N THR A 19 -1.87 13.68 11.22
CA THR A 19 -1.19 14.87 11.73
C THR A 19 -0.41 15.60 10.62
N ARG A 20 0.38 14.87 9.81
CA ARG A 20 1.11 15.44 8.67
C ARG A 20 0.19 16.04 7.61
N CYS A 21 -1.01 15.49 7.43
CA CYS A 21 -2.01 16.01 6.50
C CYS A 21 -2.83 17.17 7.08
N GLY A 22 -2.57 17.64 8.30
CA GLY A 22 -3.33 18.71 8.93
C GLY A 22 -4.77 18.32 9.27
N ALA A 23 -5.02 17.06 9.62
CA ALA A 23 -6.34 16.55 9.96
C ALA A 23 -6.99 17.36 11.09
N ARG A 24 -8.30 17.65 10.94
CA ARG A 24 -9.10 18.28 11.99
C ARG A 24 -9.65 17.21 12.93
N PHE A 25 -8.90 16.92 13.99
CA PHE A 25 -9.33 15.97 15.02
C PHE A 25 -10.51 16.50 15.86
N PRO A 26 -11.39 15.59 16.35
CA PRO A 26 -12.37 15.92 17.38
C PRO A 26 -11.68 16.43 18.65
N ARG A 27 -12.21 17.51 19.24
CA ARG A 27 -11.65 18.15 20.44
C ARG A 27 -12.66 18.29 21.57
N ALA A 28 -13.94 18.36 21.25
CA ALA A 28 -15.00 18.64 22.22
C ALA A 28 -16.28 17.90 21.88
N LEU A 29 -17.19 17.81 22.84
CA LEU A 29 -18.58 17.45 22.61
C LEU A 29 -19.34 18.65 22.02
N ALA A 30 -20.19 18.40 21.03
CA ALA A 30 -21.10 19.39 20.48
C ALA A 30 -22.30 19.57 21.43
N LYS A 31 -22.69 20.83 21.67
CA LYS A 31 -23.89 21.12 22.48
C LYS A 31 -25.15 20.73 21.70
N VAL A 32 -26.04 19.97 22.34
CA VAL A 32 -27.25 19.42 21.68
C VAL A 32 -28.56 19.72 22.41
N HIS A 33 -28.54 20.06 23.70
CA HIS A 33 -29.77 20.27 24.48
C HIS A 33 -29.52 21.22 25.67
N ASP A 34 -30.49 22.07 26.01
CA ASP A 34 -30.36 23.08 27.07
C ASP A 34 -30.30 22.47 28.48
N SER A 35 -30.94 21.31 28.68
CA SER A 35 -30.85 20.53 29.92
C SER A 35 -29.54 19.75 30.12
N LEU A 36 -28.54 19.98 29.27
CA LEU A 36 -27.20 19.42 29.44
C LEU A 36 -26.23 20.51 29.87
N ILE A 37 -25.54 20.27 30.99
CA ILE A 37 -24.46 21.14 31.45
C ILE A 37 -23.15 20.59 30.91
N TYR A 38 -22.34 21.48 30.33
CA TYR A 38 -21.01 21.15 29.82
C TYR A 38 -19.95 21.84 30.66
N SER A 39 -18.88 21.13 30.98
CA SER A 39 -17.71 21.65 31.68
C SER A 39 -16.43 21.06 31.08
N ASP A 40 -15.26 21.40 31.64
CA ASP A 40 -13.95 20.98 31.14
C ASP A 40 -13.79 21.24 29.63
N GLU A 41 -14.03 22.49 29.22
CA GLU A 41 -13.94 22.91 27.81
C GLU A 41 -14.81 22.07 26.85
N LEU A 42 -16.02 21.70 27.29
CA LEU A 42 -16.98 20.85 26.57
C LEU A 42 -16.56 19.39 26.44
N ARG A 43 -15.65 18.90 27.29
CA ARG A 43 -15.31 17.46 27.36
C ARG A 43 -16.14 16.71 28.39
N THR A 44 -16.67 17.41 29.39
CA THR A 44 -17.54 16.83 30.41
C THR A 44 -18.97 17.23 30.13
N VAL A 45 -19.89 16.26 30.18
CA VAL A 45 -21.33 16.48 30.03
C VAL A 45 -22.09 15.91 31.23
N ILE A 46 -23.09 16.66 31.69
CA ILE A 46 -23.94 16.33 32.85
C ILE A 46 -25.40 16.43 32.44
N ASP A 47 -26.18 15.37 32.67
CA ASP A 47 -27.63 15.38 32.49
C ASP A 47 -28.33 15.94 33.73
N THR A 48 -29.02 17.08 33.60
CA THR A 48 -29.79 17.68 34.71
C THR A 48 -31.28 17.41 34.64
N ARG A 49 -31.75 16.62 33.65
CA ARG A 49 -33.16 16.27 33.53
C ARG A 49 -33.59 15.46 34.74
N SER A 50 -34.64 15.92 35.43
CA SER A 50 -35.28 15.17 36.51
C SER A 50 -36.03 13.98 35.92
N SER A 51 -35.53 12.77 36.15
CA SER A 51 -36.22 11.53 35.72
C SER A 51 -37.30 11.20 36.74
N THR A 52 -38.55 11.57 36.42
CA THR A 52 -39.76 11.12 37.16
C THR A 52 -40.39 9.87 36.54
N ASP A 53 -39.95 9.46 35.36
CA ASP A 53 -40.59 8.43 34.53
C ASP A 53 -39.75 7.16 34.39
N GLN A 54 -40.42 6.00 34.30
CA GLN A 54 -39.78 4.67 34.22
C GLN A 54 -39.04 4.41 32.90
N THR A 55 -39.26 5.23 31.86
CA THR A 55 -38.60 5.11 30.55
C THR A 55 -37.78 6.36 30.24
N ILE A 56 -36.45 6.26 30.32
CA ILE A 56 -35.57 7.36 29.94
C ILE A 56 -35.30 7.32 28.43
N GLU A 57 -35.66 8.40 27.74
CA GLU A 57 -35.19 8.64 26.37
C GLU A 57 -33.74 9.15 26.39
N PRO A 58 -32.79 8.43 25.75
CA PRO A 58 -31.39 8.82 25.75
C PRO A 58 -31.18 10.10 24.94
N LEU A 59 -30.22 10.92 25.35
CA LEU A 59 -29.70 12.00 24.53
C LEU A 59 -28.36 11.59 23.93
N VAL A 60 -28.24 11.71 22.60
CA VAL A 60 -26.98 11.45 21.90
C VAL A 60 -26.18 12.75 21.77
N VAL A 61 -24.99 12.75 22.36
CA VAL A 61 -24.01 13.84 22.29
C VAL A 61 -22.82 13.36 21.48
N ARG A 62 -22.61 13.96 20.30
CA ARG A 62 -21.49 13.68 19.41
C ARG A 62 -20.38 14.73 19.55
N THR A 63 -19.20 14.45 19.02
CA THR A 63 -18.11 15.43 18.97
C THR A 63 -18.33 16.55 17.96
N ASP A 64 -17.52 17.60 18.08
CA ASP A 64 -17.49 18.81 17.24
C ASP A 64 -16.97 18.57 15.81
N ALA A 65 -16.24 17.48 15.60
CA ALA A 65 -15.75 17.03 14.30
C ALA A 65 -15.84 15.50 14.18
N PRO A 66 -15.95 14.96 12.96
CA PRO A 66 -15.82 13.53 12.71
C PRO A 66 -14.35 13.10 12.73
N ILE A 67 -14.10 11.80 12.84
CA ILE A 67 -12.76 11.23 12.65
C ILE A 67 -12.37 11.28 11.17
N GLU A 68 -11.06 11.31 10.93
CA GLU A 68 -10.47 11.25 9.58
C GLU A 68 -10.05 9.82 9.24
N ALA A 69 -10.24 9.43 7.98
CA ALA A 69 -9.89 8.09 7.50
C ALA A 69 -8.38 7.80 7.60
N SER A 70 -7.56 8.85 7.51
CA SER A 70 -6.11 8.80 7.67
C SER A 70 -5.63 8.41 9.07
N CYS A 71 -6.53 8.28 10.05
CA CYS A 71 -6.20 7.70 11.35
C CYS A 71 -5.92 6.19 11.25
N SER A 72 -6.53 5.50 10.27
CA SER A 72 -6.58 4.03 10.13
C SER A 72 -7.28 3.32 11.30
N ILE A 73 -6.80 3.54 12.52
CA ILE A 73 -7.46 3.15 13.76
C ILE A 73 -7.65 4.44 14.55
N TYR A 74 -8.83 4.70 15.10
CA TYR A 74 -9.09 5.84 15.98
C TYR A 74 -9.64 5.35 17.32
N TYR A 75 -9.27 6.00 18.41
CA TYR A 75 -9.64 5.61 19.77
C TYR A 75 -9.89 6.81 20.67
N PHE A 76 -10.89 6.70 21.55
CA PHE A 76 -11.15 7.64 22.62
C PHE A 76 -11.62 6.92 23.89
N GLU A 77 -11.55 7.61 25.03
CA GLU A 77 -12.04 7.09 26.31
C GLU A 77 -13.10 8.00 26.92
N ALA A 78 -14.06 7.40 27.62
CA ALA A 78 -15.07 8.06 28.43
C ALA A 78 -14.89 7.63 29.89
N THR A 79 -14.74 8.60 30.79
CA THR A 79 -14.72 8.38 32.24
C THR A 79 -16.09 8.66 32.81
N VAL A 80 -16.69 7.69 33.49
CA VAL A 80 -17.99 7.86 34.15
C VAL A 80 -17.74 8.41 35.54
N HIS A 81 -18.11 9.67 35.79
CA HIS A 81 -17.93 10.30 37.10
C HIS A 81 -19.11 10.02 38.01
N ALA A 82 -20.32 10.15 37.49
CA ALA A 82 -21.54 9.84 38.20
C ALA A 82 -22.49 9.13 37.24
N ALA A 83 -23.14 8.08 37.73
CA ALA A 83 -24.20 7.40 37.00
C ALA A 83 -25.51 7.65 37.74
N SER A 84 -26.59 7.89 37.00
CA SER A 84 -27.93 7.94 37.60
C SER A 84 -28.27 6.60 38.25
N VAL A 85 -29.33 6.53 39.07
CA VAL A 85 -29.82 5.26 39.65
C VAL A 85 -30.12 4.22 38.57
N LEU A 86 -30.51 4.70 37.38
CA LEU A 86 -30.78 3.85 36.24
C LEU A 86 -29.50 3.49 35.48
N GLU A 87 -28.34 4.07 35.76
CA GLU A 87 -27.05 3.74 35.12
C GLU A 87 -27.25 3.42 33.63
N CYS A 88 -27.70 4.38 32.83
CA CYS A 88 -28.00 4.15 31.42
C CYS A 88 -27.02 4.99 30.58
N ILE A 89 -25.88 4.39 30.23
CA ILE A 89 -24.81 5.05 29.47
C ILE A 89 -24.38 4.13 28.34
N SER A 90 -24.17 4.72 27.17
CA SER A 90 -23.62 4.07 25.99
C SER A 90 -22.50 4.92 25.37
N VAL A 91 -21.39 4.27 25.04
CA VAL A 91 -20.20 4.89 24.43
C VAL A 91 -19.98 4.27 23.07
N GLY A 92 -19.73 5.07 22.04
CA GLY A 92 -19.58 4.52 20.69
C GLY A 92 -19.33 5.56 19.61
N PHE A 93 -19.77 5.23 18.40
CA PHE A 93 -19.72 6.13 17.25
C PHE A 93 -21.07 6.20 16.56
N CYS A 94 -21.33 7.34 15.95
CA CYS A 94 -22.48 7.55 15.07
C CYS A 94 -22.11 8.41 13.86
N CYS A 95 -22.91 8.34 12.80
CA CYS A 95 -22.81 9.32 11.71
C CYS A 95 -23.81 10.47 11.94
N SER A 96 -23.74 11.51 11.10
CA SER A 96 -24.64 12.68 11.19
C SER A 96 -26.13 12.35 11.02
N SER A 97 -26.45 11.22 10.40
CA SER A 97 -27.82 10.76 10.15
C SER A 97 -28.38 9.87 11.25
N ALA A 98 -27.60 9.58 12.30
CA ALA A 98 -28.07 8.79 13.44
C ALA A 98 -29.13 9.56 14.24
N SER A 99 -30.02 8.80 14.89
CA SER A 99 -31.04 9.40 15.74
C SER A 99 -30.41 10.07 16.97
N SER A 100 -30.83 11.29 17.27
CA SER A 100 -30.38 12.01 18.46
C SER A 100 -31.00 11.52 19.77
N SER A 101 -31.98 10.61 19.70
CA SER A 101 -32.78 10.15 20.84
C SER A 101 -32.88 8.63 21.00
N LYS A 102 -31.94 7.90 20.38
CA LYS A 102 -31.81 6.44 20.52
C LYS A 102 -30.45 6.06 21.07
N TRP A 103 -30.38 4.93 21.76
CA TRP A 103 -29.12 4.36 22.22
C TRP A 103 -28.19 4.08 21.03
N LEU A 104 -26.90 4.34 21.19
CA LEU A 104 -25.91 3.99 20.17
C LEU A 104 -25.98 2.50 19.88
N GLY A 105 -26.17 2.14 18.61
CA GLY A 105 -26.39 0.77 18.16
C GLY A 105 -27.83 0.40 17.88
N ALA A 106 -28.83 1.19 18.30
CA ALA A 106 -30.25 0.87 18.07
C ALA A 106 -30.71 1.16 16.62
N ASP A 107 -29.96 1.98 15.87
CA ASP A 107 -30.17 2.24 14.45
C ASP A 107 -28.98 1.76 13.60
N SER A 108 -29.14 1.77 12.27
CA SER A 108 -28.10 1.37 11.31
C SER A 108 -26.98 2.42 11.15
N HIS A 109 -27.08 3.54 11.86
CA HIS A 109 -26.21 4.71 11.73
C HIS A 109 -25.30 4.90 12.94
N SER A 110 -25.32 3.95 13.88
CA SER A 110 -24.52 3.97 15.09
C SER A 110 -24.14 2.57 15.56
N PHE A 111 -23.11 2.50 16.40
CA PHE A 111 -22.76 1.32 17.18
C PHE A 111 -22.24 1.80 18.54
N GLY A 112 -22.46 1.02 19.59
CA GLY A 112 -22.01 1.42 20.91
C GLY A 112 -22.04 0.31 21.95
N TYR A 113 -21.35 0.56 23.04
CA TYR A 113 -21.28 -0.29 24.20
C TYR A 113 -22.14 0.33 25.30
N ASN A 114 -23.28 -0.31 25.53
CA ASN A 114 -24.24 0.05 26.55
C ASN A 114 -23.94 -0.71 27.84
N ASN A 115 -23.94 -0.02 28.97
CA ASN A 115 -23.56 -0.62 30.23
C ASN A 115 -24.54 -1.67 30.79
N ARG A 116 -25.79 -1.71 30.31
CA ARG A 116 -26.81 -2.70 30.68
C ARG A 116 -26.97 -3.81 29.65
N HIS A 117 -26.85 -3.46 28.37
CA HIS A 117 -27.15 -4.37 27.26
C HIS A 117 -25.90 -4.96 26.57
N GLY A 118 -24.70 -4.64 27.07
CA GLY A 118 -23.45 -5.03 26.45
C GLY A 118 -23.18 -4.25 25.17
N ILE A 119 -22.49 -4.88 24.21
CA ILE A 119 -22.21 -4.22 22.93
C ILE A 119 -23.44 -4.34 22.03
N VAL A 120 -24.02 -3.19 21.71
CA VAL A 120 -25.25 -3.07 20.92
C VAL A 120 -24.91 -2.59 19.52
N HIS A 121 -25.33 -3.37 18.54
CA HIS A 121 -25.38 -2.94 17.16
C HIS A 121 -26.51 -3.66 16.42
N ARG A 122 -27.39 -2.92 15.75
CA ARG A 122 -28.64 -3.41 15.13
C ARG A 122 -28.48 -4.62 14.21
N SER A 123 -27.29 -4.82 13.62
CA SER A 123 -27.03 -5.93 12.69
C SER A 123 -26.15 -7.06 13.26
N ALA A 124 -25.89 -7.10 14.56
CA ALA A 124 -25.13 -8.15 15.22
C ALA A 124 -25.92 -8.69 16.42
N GLU A 125 -25.67 -9.95 16.82
CA GLU A 125 -26.10 -10.43 18.13
C GLU A 125 -25.50 -9.49 19.19
N ASN A 126 -26.30 -9.08 20.18
CA ASN A 126 -25.76 -8.31 21.30
C ASN A 126 -24.64 -9.13 21.92
N LEU A 127 -23.42 -8.63 21.83
CA LEU A 127 -22.27 -9.32 22.40
C LEU A 127 -22.23 -9.00 23.88
N ASP A 128 -22.24 -10.05 24.69
CA ASP A 128 -22.04 -9.93 26.12
C ASP A 128 -20.69 -9.24 26.38
N ALA A 129 -20.77 -8.13 27.09
CA ALA A 129 -19.63 -7.35 27.53
C ALA A 129 -19.84 -7.00 29.01
N PRO A 130 -18.77 -6.82 29.79
CA PRO A 130 -18.88 -6.44 31.19
C PRO A 130 -19.82 -5.24 31.39
N THR A 131 -20.55 -5.13 32.49
CA THR A 131 -21.25 -3.87 32.80
C THR A 131 -20.25 -2.80 33.24
N PHE A 132 -20.63 -1.52 33.27
CA PHE A 132 -19.78 -0.45 33.81
C PHE A 132 -20.60 0.64 34.51
N SER A 133 -19.97 1.32 35.47
CA SER A 133 -20.60 2.28 36.39
C SER A 133 -19.65 3.45 36.71
N SER A 134 -20.04 4.32 37.65
CA SER A 134 -19.21 5.39 38.19
C SER A 134 -17.84 4.88 38.63
N GLY A 135 -16.79 5.61 38.23
CA GLY A 135 -15.39 5.26 38.44
C GLY A 135 -14.74 4.46 37.30
N ASP A 136 -15.54 3.86 36.41
CA ASP A 136 -15.00 3.12 35.28
C ASP A 136 -14.56 4.05 34.13
N VAL A 137 -13.52 3.61 33.42
CA VAL A 137 -13.08 4.20 32.15
C VAL A 137 -13.42 3.22 31.02
N VAL A 138 -14.22 3.69 30.07
CA VAL A 138 -14.67 2.91 28.93
C VAL A 138 -14.09 3.49 27.65
N GLY A 139 -13.34 2.69 26.92
CA GLY A 139 -12.79 3.07 25.62
C GLY A 139 -13.63 2.58 24.46
N CYS A 140 -13.58 3.30 23.35
CA CYS A 140 -14.13 2.86 22.07
C CYS A 140 -13.13 3.15 20.96
N GLY A 141 -12.82 2.12 20.19
CA GLY A 141 -11.92 2.16 19.06
C GLY A 141 -12.59 1.65 17.79
N VAL A 142 -12.19 2.21 16.65
CA VAL A 142 -12.62 1.78 15.34
C VAL A 142 -11.41 1.56 14.45
N ASN A 143 -11.34 0.39 13.82
CA ASN A 143 -10.34 0.06 12.81
C ASN A 143 -10.99 0.18 11.41
N LEU A 144 -10.67 1.27 10.74
CA LEU A 144 -11.17 1.62 9.41
C LEU A 144 -10.52 0.77 8.30
N VAL A 145 -9.42 0.07 8.59
CA VAL A 145 -8.71 -0.79 7.64
C VAL A 145 -9.40 -2.14 7.53
N ASN A 146 -9.59 -2.84 8.65
CA ASN A 146 -10.24 -4.16 8.66
C ASN A 146 -11.76 -4.10 8.90
N ARG A 147 -12.31 -2.89 9.01
CA ARG A 147 -13.75 -2.63 9.15
C ARG A 147 -14.35 -3.22 10.44
N SER A 148 -13.65 -3.07 11.55
CA SER A 148 -14.08 -3.53 12.87
C SER A 148 -14.10 -2.41 13.91
N ALA A 149 -14.75 -2.65 15.03
CA ALA A 149 -14.66 -1.84 16.23
C ALA A 149 -14.22 -2.68 17.42
N PHE A 150 -13.75 -2.03 18.47
CA PHE A 150 -13.42 -2.65 19.74
C PHE A 150 -13.72 -1.67 20.88
N PHE A 151 -13.88 -2.21 22.07
CA PHE A 151 -14.12 -1.44 23.28
C PHE A 151 -13.07 -1.77 24.31
N THR A 152 -12.98 -0.97 25.36
CA THR A 152 -12.15 -1.32 26.51
C THR A 152 -12.90 -0.97 27.78
N LYS A 153 -12.64 -1.72 28.85
CA LYS A 153 -13.04 -1.35 30.20
C LYS A 153 -11.81 -1.36 31.08
N ASN A 154 -11.52 -0.22 31.70
CA ASN A 154 -10.39 -0.06 32.61
C ASN A 154 -9.04 -0.51 32.05
N GLY A 155 -8.82 -0.32 30.74
CA GLY A 155 -7.60 -0.72 30.05
C GLY A 155 -7.58 -2.19 29.59
N VAL A 156 -8.67 -2.94 29.76
CA VAL A 156 -8.82 -4.30 29.25
C VAL A 156 -9.63 -4.27 27.94
N LEU A 157 -9.10 -4.90 26.89
CA LEU A 157 -9.73 -4.97 25.56
C LEU A 157 -11.00 -5.85 25.58
N ILE A 158 -12.04 -5.40 24.88
CA ILE A 158 -13.31 -6.09 24.67
C ILE A 158 -13.62 -6.05 23.17
N GLY A 159 -13.80 -7.21 22.54
CA GLY A 159 -13.93 -7.34 21.07
C GLY A 159 -12.71 -8.00 20.45
N PRO A 160 -12.57 -8.02 19.10
CA PRO A 160 -13.21 -7.13 18.11
C PRO A 160 -14.68 -7.43 17.83
N VAL A 161 -15.36 -6.44 17.25
CA VAL A 161 -16.77 -6.52 16.82
C VAL A 161 -16.87 -6.07 15.37
N ASN A 162 -17.58 -6.85 14.57
CA ASN A 162 -17.82 -6.51 13.17
C ASN A 162 -18.84 -5.37 13.09
N VAL A 163 -18.46 -4.30 12.38
CA VAL A 163 -19.36 -3.17 12.09
C VAL A 163 -19.69 -3.19 10.61
N PRO A 164 -20.95 -2.95 10.20
CA PRO A 164 -21.32 -2.94 8.79
C PRO A 164 -20.47 -1.99 7.98
N VAL A 165 -19.97 -2.50 6.86
CA VAL A 165 -19.19 -1.75 5.88
C VAL A 165 -19.86 -0.42 5.52
N LYS A 166 -21.18 -0.43 5.32
CA LYS A 166 -21.97 0.77 4.98
C LYS A 166 -21.83 1.88 6.03
N LEU A 167 -21.75 1.54 7.31
CA LEU A 167 -21.60 2.52 8.39
C LEU A 167 -20.17 3.06 8.45
N LEU A 168 -19.17 2.19 8.31
CA LEU A 168 -17.76 2.59 8.34
C LEU A 168 -17.32 3.38 7.09
N SER A 169 -18.11 3.35 6.00
CA SER A 169 -17.92 4.23 4.84
C SER A 169 -18.41 5.67 5.07
N LEU A 170 -19.09 5.96 6.19
CA LEU A 170 -19.58 7.30 6.52
C LEU A 170 -18.58 8.05 7.42
N ARG A 171 -18.73 9.38 7.51
CA ARG A 171 -18.03 10.19 8.50
C ARG A 171 -18.58 9.87 9.90
N LEU A 172 -17.75 9.23 10.72
CA LEU A 172 -18.10 8.84 12.08
C LEU A 172 -17.68 9.91 13.08
N PHE A 173 -18.52 10.12 14.08
CA PHE A 173 -18.28 10.99 15.23
C PHE A 173 -18.23 10.10 16.48
N PRO A 174 -17.19 10.25 17.33
CA PRO A 174 -17.25 9.77 18.70
C PRO A 174 -18.51 10.32 19.36
N ALA A 175 -19.23 9.46 20.06
CA ALA A 175 -20.52 9.79 20.64
C ALA A 175 -20.73 9.12 21.98
N LEU A 176 -21.52 9.81 22.81
CA LEU A 176 -22.11 9.30 24.03
C LEU A 176 -23.63 9.31 23.86
N ALA A 177 -24.30 8.29 24.36
CA ALA A 177 -25.73 8.34 24.61
C ALA A 177 -25.96 8.05 26.09
N PHE A 178 -26.71 8.89 26.77
CA PHE A 178 -26.98 8.70 28.19
C PHE A 178 -28.34 9.28 28.55
N GLY A 179 -28.82 8.86 29.72
CA GLY A 179 -30.01 9.45 30.28
C GLY A 179 -30.12 9.20 31.78
N GLY A 180 -30.78 10.14 32.45
CA GLY A 180 -31.09 10.07 33.87
C GLY A 180 -30.33 11.13 34.65
N SER A 181 -30.98 11.66 35.68
CA SER A 181 -30.50 12.79 36.47
C SER A 181 -29.11 12.54 37.05
N ASN A 182 -28.28 13.58 37.00
CA ASN A 182 -26.93 13.63 37.55
C ASN A 182 -25.93 12.65 36.92
N THR A 183 -26.24 12.10 35.73
CA THR A 183 -25.25 11.33 34.97
C THR A 183 -24.17 12.28 34.46
N SER A 184 -22.91 12.03 34.81
CA SER A 184 -21.75 12.85 34.45
C SER A 184 -20.67 11.99 33.80
N VAL A 185 -20.27 12.36 32.58
CA VAL A 185 -19.28 11.65 31.78
C VAL A 185 -18.30 12.64 31.17
N THR A 186 -17.01 12.31 31.20
CA THR A 186 -15.93 13.10 30.60
C THR A 186 -15.24 12.32 29.50
N VAL A 187 -15.04 12.93 28.33
CA VAL A 187 -14.32 12.30 27.21
C VAL A 187 -12.85 12.72 27.14
N ASN A 188 -11.97 11.76 26.94
CA ASN A 188 -10.60 11.95 26.51
C ASN A 188 -10.48 11.59 25.02
N LEU A 189 -10.32 12.61 24.18
CA LEU A 189 -10.14 12.49 22.72
C LEU A 189 -8.66 12.50 22.30
N GLY A 190 -7.73 12.38 23.25
CA GLY A 190 -6.29 12.57 23.04
C GLY A 190 -5.72 13.82 23.74
N HIS A 191 -6.44 14.39 24.71
CA HIS A 191 -5.96 15.50 25.54
C HIS A 191 -4.93 15.02 26.58
N LYS A 192 -5.09 13.78 27.06
CA LYS A 192 -4.20 13.11 28.01
C LYS A 192 -3.96 11.67 27.58
N THR A 193 -2.98 11.02 28.20
CA THR A 193 -2.71 9.59 28.00
C THR A 193 -3.94 8.75 28.32
N PHE A 194 -4.12 7.67 27.56
CA PHE A 194 -5.22 6.73 27.73
C PHE A 194 -4.91 5.71 28.83
N LYS A 195 -5.97 5.14 29.44
CA LYS A 195 -5.83 4.02 30.37
C LYS A 195 -5.51 2.72 29.63
N PHE A 196 -6.05 2.54 28.44
CA PHE A 196 -5.65 1.47 27.52
C PHE A 196 -4.37 1.83 26.77
N ASP A 197 -3.47 0.86 26.63
CA ASP A 197 -2.27 0.97 25.80
C ASP A 197 -2.63 0.87 24.30
N ILE A 198 -3.25 1.95 23.81
CA ILE A 198 -3.71 2.06 22.43
C ILE A 198 -2.53 2.10 21.45
N LEU A 199 -1.38 2.65 21.83
CA LEU A 199 -0.18 2.67 20.99
C LEU A 199 0.23 1.25 20.63
N ARG A 200 0.40 0.38 21.64
CA ARG A 200 0.74 -1.02 21.44
C ARG A 200 -0.31 -1.78 20.65
N HIS A 201 -1.59 -1.45 20.82
CA HIS A 201 -2.66 -2.05 20.03
C HIS A 201 -2.56 -1.65 18.54
N ILE A 202 -2.36 -0.36 18.24
CA ILE A 202 -2.18 0.13 16.86
C ILE A 202 -0.93 -0.50 16.22
N GLU A 203 0.18 -0.60 16.94
CA GLU A 203 1.41 -1.25 16.46
C GLU A 203 1.18 -2.72 16.09
N ARG A 204 0.48 -3.47 16.95
CA ARG A 204 0.11 -4.87 16.70
C ARG A 204 -0.79 -5.00 15.48
N GLU A 205 -1.86 -4.22 15.38
CA GLU A 205 -2.79 -4.26 14.25
C GLU A 205 -2.08 -3.91 12.93
N ARG A 206 -1.16 -2.93 12.95
CA ARG A 206 -0.32 -2.60 11.79
C ARG A 206 0.59 -3.76 11.41
N ALA A 207 1.27 -4.38 12.38
CA ALA A 207 2.13 -5.53 12.13
C ALA A 207 1.35 -6.71 11.52
N CYS A 208 0.16 -7.02 12.07
CA CYS A 208 -0.74 -8.03 11.52
C CYS A 208 -1.18 -7.70 10.09
N ALA A 209 -1.59 -6.46 9.83
CA ALA A 209 -2.05 -6.04 8.50
C ALA A 209 -0.92 -6.08 7.44
N VAL A 210 0.30 -5.70 7.82
CA VAL A 210 1.49 -5.80 6.96
C VAL A 210 1.85 -7.26 6.72
N GLY A 211 1.89 -8.09 7.76
CA GLY A 211 2.16 -9.52 7.66
C GLY A 211 1.18 -10.24 6.73
N ALA A 212 -0.13 -10.06 6.95
CA ALA A 212 -1.17 -10.64 6.10
C ALA A 212 -1.10 -10.12 4.65
N THR A 213 -0.62 -8.89 4.44
CA THR A 213 -0.40 -8.36 3.09
C THR A 213 0.83 -8.95 2.42
N PHE A 214 1.89 -9.16 3.17
CA PHE A 214 3.09 -9.84 2.71
C PHE A 214 2.76 -11.27 2.31
N GLU A 215 2.11 -12.06 3.17
CA GLU A 215 1.72 -13.45 2.88
C GLU A 215 0.83 -13.57 1.63
N ARG A 216 -0.09 -12.63 1.43
CA ARG A 216 -0.98 -12.65 0.26
C ARG A 216 -0.29 -12.23 -1.03
N LYS A 217 0.62 -11.26 -0.98
CA LYS A 217 1.25 -10.66 -2.16
C LYS A 217 2.54 -11.36 -2.56
N CYS A 218 3.36 -11.75 -1.59
CA CYS A 218 4.57 -12.53 -1.80
C CYS A 218 4.22 -14.01 -1.99
N SER A 219 3.44 -14.30 -3.03
CA SER A 219 3.26 -15.65 -3.52
C SER A 219 4.54 -16.12 -4.22
N ASP A 220 4.73 -17.43 -4.29
CA ASP A 220 5.82 -18.03 -5.07
C ASP A 220 5.77 -17.54 -6.53
N ALA A 221 4.59 -17.35 -7.10
CA ALA A 221 4.46 -16.77 -8.45
C ALA A 221 5.06 -15.36 -8.56
N LEU A 222 4.83 -14.47 -7.57
CA LEU A 222 5.42 -13.13 -7.57
C LEU A 222 6.94 -13.20 -7.33
N ALA A 223 7.38 -14.02 -6.38
CA ALA A 223 8.79 -14.15 -6.00
C ALA A 223 9.64 -14.78 -7.11
N PHE A 224 9.18 -15.89 -7.70
CA PHE A 224 9.95 -16.69 -8.65
C PHE A 224 9.88 -16.18 -10.08
N HIS A 225 8.75 -15.64 -10.55
CA HIS A 225 8.62 -15.24 -11.96
C HIS A 225 8.69 -13.73 -12.14
N GLY A 226 7.88 -12.97 -11.39
CA GLY A 226 7.81 -11.51 -11.54
C GLY A 226 9.07 -10.79 -11.06
N MET A 227 9.48 -11.05 -9.81
CA MET A 227 10.63 -10.39 -9.20
C MET A 227 11.96 -10.84 -9.80
N LYS A 228 12.15 -12.15 -10.03
CA LYS A 228 13.36 -12.70 -10.66
C LYS A 228 13.60 -12.07 -12.04
N HIS A 229 12.55 -11.95 -12.85
CA HIS A 229 12.64 -11.31 -14.16
C HIS A 229 12.88 -9.79 -14.07
N LEU A 230 12.23 -9.08 -13.13
CA LEU A 230 12.48 -7.66 -12.89
C LEU A 230 13.92 -7.39 -12.48
N VAL A 231 14.46 -8.17 -11.54
CA VAL A 231 15.84 -8.06 -11.06
C VAL A 231 16.81 -8.46 -12.17
N SER A 232 16.56 -9.54 -12.89
CA SER A 232 17.39 -9.95 -14.03
C SER A 232 17.44 -8.88 -15.12
N SER A 233 16.29 -8.29 -15.47
CA SER A 233 16.24 -7.17 -16.43
C SER A 233 17.04 -5.96 -15.97
N TYR A 234 16.96 -5.59 -14.69
CA TYR A 234 17.81 -4.55 -14.11
C TYR A 234 19.30 -4.89 -14.20
N LEU A 235 19.67 -6.13 -13.87
CA LEU A 235 21.06 -6.59 -13.90
C LEU A 235 21.61 -6.58 -15.34
N LEU A 236 20.85 -7.06 -16.31
CA LEU A 236 21.21 -7.01 -17.73
C LEU A 236 21.35 -5.57 -18.22
N HIS A 237 20.40 -4.70 -17.87
CA HIS A 237 20.44 -3.29 -18.25
C HIS A 237 21.71 -2.57 -17.75
N HIS A 238 22.17 -2.87 -16.54
CA HIS A 238 23.38 -2.29 -15.98
C HIS A 238 24.67 -3.06 -16.29
N GLY A 239 24.61 -4.16 -17.05
CA GLY A 239 25.79 -4.92 -17.48
C GLY A 239 26.32 -5.92 -16.45
N TYR A 240 25.55 -6.21 -15.39
CA TYR A 240 25.88 -7.22 -14.37
C TYR A 240 25.57 -8.65 -14.87
N LEU A 241 26.16 -9.02 -16.01
CA LEU A 241 25.84 -10.24 -16.76
C LEU A 241 26.07 -11.53 -15.94
N ALA A 242 27.20 -11.63 -15.26
CA ALA A 242 27.51 -12.81 -14.43
C ALA A 242 26.49 -13.01 -13.30
N THR A 243 26.06 -11.91 -12.67
CA THR A 243 25.04 -11.91 -11.62
C THR A 243 23.66 -12.23 -12.19
N ALA A 244 23.31 -11.69 -13.36
CA ALA A 244 22.04 -11.98 -14.03
C ALA A 244 21.92 -13.47 -14.41
N LYS A 245 23.01 -14.08 -14.92
CA LYS A 245 23.07 -15.51 -15.23
C LYS A 245 22.90 -16.37 -13.99
N SER A 246 23.69 -16.11 -12.96
CA SER A 246 23.62 -16.85 -11.71
C SER A 246 22.22 -16.77 -11.06
N LEU A 247 21.54 -15.62 -11.19
CA LEU A 247 20.18 -15.47 -10.70
C LEU A 247 19.19 -16.35 -11.49
N LEU A 248 19.33 -16.43 -12.82
CA LEU A 248 18.46 -17.23 -13.68
C LEU A 248 18.70 -18.73 -13.53
N GLU A 249 19.96 -19.15 -13.36
CA GLU A 249 20.38 -20.56 -13.21
C GLU A 249 19.86 -21.23 -11.92
N ASP A 250 19.48 -20.45 -10.90
CA ASP A 250 18.94 -20.95 -9.62
C ASP A 250 17.45 -21.34 -9.71
N ASP A 251 17.03 -21.90 -10.85
CA ASP A 251 15.76 -22.64 -10.93
C ASP A 251 15.99 -24.00 -10.25
N GLY A 252 15.81 -24.04 -8.94
CA GLY A 252 15.87 -25.28 -8.16
C GLY A 252 14.94 -26.38 -8.71
N PRO A 253 15.08 -27.64 -8.26
CA PRO A 253 14.49 -28.84 -8.86
C PRO A 253 12.94 -28.95 -8.88
N PHE A 254 12.20 -27.88 -8.65
CA PHE A 254 10.73 -27.85 -8.68
C PHE A 254 10.12 -27.39 -10.02
N ALA A 255 10.91 -26.91 -10.98
CA ALA A 255 10.38 -26.38 -12.25
C ALA A 255 10.16 -27.46 -13.35
N SER A 256 10.54 -28.72 -13.14
CA SER A 256 10.58 -29.73 -14.21
C SER A 256 9.42 -30.73 -14.22
N GLN A 257 8.39 -30.59 -13.40
CA GLN A 257 7.36 -31.64 -13.26
C GLN A 257 5.93 -31.32 -13.75
N GLU A 258 5.63 -30.15 -14.30
CA GLU A 258 4.26 -29.84 -14.77
C GLU A 258 4.15 -29.39 -16.24
N VAL A 259 4.91 -30.01 -17.16
CA VAL A 259 4.72 -29.78 -18.62
C VAL A 259 4.44 -31.07 -19.42
N SER A 260 4.21 -32.21 -18.77
CA SER A 260 4.03 -33.50 -19.47
C SER A 260 2.71 -34.25 -19.22
N GLU A 261 1.63 -33.57 -18.79
CA GLU A 261 0.32 -34.24 -18.62
C GLU A 261 -0.85 -33.59 -19.40
N LEU A 262 -0.55 -32.83 -20.45
CA LEU A 262 -1.55 -32.30 -21.39
C LEU A 262 -1.30 -32.79 -22.82
N ALA A 263 -1.17 -34.12 -23.00
CA ALA A 263 -1.33 -34.73 -24.30
C ALA A 263 -1.68 -36.22 -24.18
N VAL A 264 -2.89 -36.56 -24.64
CA VAL A 264 -3.35 -37.90 -25.07
C VAL A 264 -3.83 -38.88 -23.99
N ALA A 265 -5.15 -38.97 -23.79
CA ALA A 265 -5.90 -40.24 -23.70
C ALA A 265 -7.44 -40.03 -23.70
N PRO A 266 -8.22 -41.02 -24.17
CA PRO A 266 -9.57 -40.82 -24.73
C PRO A 266 -10.72 -40.80 -23.71
N GLU A 267 -11.82 -40.29 -24.23
CA GLU A 267 -13.08 -39.93 -23.59
C GLU A 267 -13.98 -41.14 -23.35
N GLU A 268 -13.80 -41.90 -22.25
CA GLU A 268 -14.84 -42.88 -21.82
C GLU A 268 -14.73 -43.46 -20.39
N GLU A 269 -14.39 -42.71 -19.33
CA GLU A 269 -14.51 -43.28 -17.95
C GLU A 269 -14.77 -42.26 -16.82
N ARG A 270 -15.51 -41.18 -17.09
CA ARG A 270 -15.94 -40.21 -16.05
C ARG A 270 -17.44 -40.16 -15.80
N ARG A 271 -18.18 -41.21 -16.16
CA ARG A 271 -19.56 -41.42 -15.71
C ARG A 271 -19.62 -42.42 -14.57
N ARG A 272 -19.32 -41.97 -13.35
CA ARG A 272 -20.03 -42.38 -12.12
C ARG A 272 -19.48 -41.62 -10.91
N LYS A 273 -20.43 -40.99 -10.19
CA LYS A 273 -20.33 -40.33 -8.87
C LYS A 273 -19.93 -38.85 -8.89
N ARG A 274 -20.92 -37.97 -9.09
CA ARG A 274 -21.56 -37.16 -8.03
C ARG A 274 -22.48 -36.07 -8.62
N THR A 275 -23.74 -36.09 -8.24
CA THR A 275 -24.74 -35.02 -8.44
C THR A 275 -24.87 -34.13 -7.18
N PRO A 276 -25.48 -32.91 -7.29
CA PRO A 276 -24.99 -31.68 -6.64
C PRO A 276 -25.91 -31.14 -5.50
N PRO A 277 -25.62 -29.93 -4.95
CA PRO A 277 -26.43 -28.76 -5.29
C PRO A 277 -25.60 -27.48 -5.59
N LYS A 278 -25.89 -26.72 -6.67
CA LYS A 278 -26.61 -25.41 -6.71
C LYS A 278 -26.08 -24.38 -5.69
N THR A 279 -25.65 -23.14 -5.99
CA THR A 279 -25.50 -22.31 -7.19
C THR A 279 -24.54 -21.17 -6.79
N LEU A 280 -23.46 -20.93 -7.54
CA LEU A 280 -22.68 -19.69 -7.52
C LEU A 280 -23.27 -18.73 -8.56
N VAL A 281 -23.33 -17.43 -8.25
CA VAL A 281 -23.10 -16.39 -9.27
C VAL A 281 -22.26 -15.26 -8.64
N MET A 282 -21.10 -15.04 -9.26
CA MET A 282 -20.18 -13.92 -9.05
C MET A 282 -20.71 -12.67 -9.75
N VAL A 283 -20.37 -11.48 -9.23
CA VAL A 283 -20.48 -10.22 -9.98
C VAL A 283 -19.10 -9.56 -10.01
N GLU A 284 -18.69 -9.19 -11.21
CA GLU A 284 -17.46 -8.49 -11.58
C GLU A 284 -17.49 -7.00 -11.17
N HIS A 285 -16.31 -6.41 -11.03
CA HIS A 285 -16.08 -4.96 -11.03
C HIS A 285 -16.18 -4.40 -12.45
N VAL A 286 -16.55 -3.11 -12.62
CA VAL A 286 -15.68 -2.00 -13.07
C VAL A 286 -16.38 -0.64 -12.80
N ASP A 287 -15.51 0.36 -12.62
CA ASP A 287 -15.61 1.78 -12.27
C ASP A 287 -16.62 2.73 -12.97
N SER A 288 -16.97 3.76 -12.18
CA SER A 288 -17.02 5.20 -12.49
C SER A 288 -18.13 5.89 -13.33
N ILE A 289 -18.95 6.66 -12.58
CA ILE A 289 -19.41 8.07 -12.75
C ILE A 289 -20.34 8.44 -13.94
N GLN A 290 -21.62 8.72 -13.65
CA GLN A 290 -22.26 10.05 -13.68
C GLN A 290 -23.75 9.93 -13.34
N SER A 291 -24.26 10.89 -12.54
CA SER A 291 -25.66 10.97 -12.13
C SER A 291 -26.56 11.47 -13.28
N PRO A 292 -27.67 10.80 -13.61
CA PRO A 292 -28.63 11.35 -14.57
C PRO A 292 -29.50 12.42 -13.90
N GLN A 293 -29.60 13.61 -14.53
CA GLN A 293 -30.67 14.56 -14.22
C GLN A 293 -31.96 14.14 -14.93
N MET A 294 -33.08 14.17 -14.20
CA MET A 294 -34.42 13.93 -14.73
C MET A 294 -34.93 15.15 -15.50
N THR A 295 -35.52 14.93 -16.68
CA THR A 295 -36.46 15.89 -17.30
C THR A 295 -37.91 15.46 -17.00
N PRO A 296 -38.89 16.38 -17.08
CA PRO A 296 -40.20 16.18 -16.43
C PRO A 296 -41.15 15.16 -17.09
N ASN A 297 -40.80 14.55 -18.23
CA ASN A 297 -41.74 13.77 -19.05
C ASN A 297 -41.29 12.34 -19.42
N GLY A 298 -40.52 11.65 -18.56
CA GLY A 298 -40.59 10.19 -18.42
C GLY A 298 -40.26 9.26 -19.61
N GLU A 299 -39.57 9.71 -20.67
CA GLU A 299 -39.16 8.85 -21.80
C GLU A 299 -37.64 8.93 -22.08
N TYR A 300 -37.00 7.78 -22.33
CA TYR A 300 -35.58 7.64 -22.65
C TYR A 300 -35.34 7.80 -24.16
N ALA A 301 -34.54 8.79 -24.56
CA ALA A 301 -34.06 8.94 -25.94
C ALA A 301 -32.83 8.02 -26.20
N PRO A 302 -32.68 7.42 -27.40
CA PRO A 302 -31.50 6.63 -27.75
C PRO A 302 -30.23 7.50 -27.81
N LEU A 303 -29.13 6.99 -27.25
CA LEU A 303 -27.80 7.60 -27.32
C LEU A 303 -27.27 7.54 -28.76
N ALA A 304 -26.98 8.71 -29.34
CA ALA A 304 -26.24 8.82 -30.60
C ALA A 304 -24.77 8.43 -30.38
N GLU A 305 -24.22 7.64 -31.28
CA GLU A 305 -22.79 7.30 -31.27
C GLU A 305 -21.93 8.57 -31.48
N PRO A 306 -20.79 8.71 -30.78
CA PRO A 306 -19.91 9.86 -30.97
C PRO A 306 -19.09 9.68 -32.26
N GLU A 307 -19.19 10.67 -33.16
CA GLU A 307 -18.40 10.74 -34.38
C GLU A 307 -16.88 10.79 -34.12
N ASP A 308 -16.14 10.17 -35.03
CA ASP A 308 -14.68 10.06 -35.07
C ASP A 308 -13.98 11.44 -34.92
N GLY A 309 -13.42 11.68 -33.74
CA GLY A 309 -12.41 12.72 -33.53
C GLY A 309 -11.03 12.27 -34.04
N PRO A 310 -10.14 13.20 -34.43
CA PRO A 310 -8.95 12.89 -35.21
C PRO A 310 -7.98 11.97 -34.45
N LEU A 311 -7.56 10.92 -35.14
CA LEU A 311 -6.58 9.92 -34.71
C LEU A 311 -5.34 10.58 -34.08
N LEU A 312 -5.09 10.26 -32.82
CA LEU A 312 -3.80 10.52 -32.17
C LEU A 312 -2.70 9.75 -32.96
N PRO A 313 -1.51 10.33 -33.15
CA PRO A 313 -0.44 9.70 -33.92
C PRO A 313 -0.07 8.35 -33.29
N GLU A 314 0.10 7.36 -34.17
CA GLU A 314 0.42 5.97 -33.84
C GLU A 314 1.49 5.87 -32.76
N ARG A 315 1.27 4.95 -31.82
CA ARG A 315 2.24 4.56 -30.80
C ARG A 315 3.59 4.25 -31.47
N VAL A 316 4.60 5.04 -31.16
CA VAL A 316 6.01 4.70 -31.43
C VAL A 316 6.27 3.33 -30.81
N THR A 317 6.44 2.31 -31.63
CA THR A 317 6.86 0.98 -31.19
C THR A 317 8.26 1.11 -30.58
N PRO A 318 8.56 0.49 -29.43
CA PRO A 318 9.91 0.51 -28.88
C PRO A 318 10.91 -0.05 -29.90
N ILE A 319 11.99 0.68 -30.15
CA ILE A 319 13.08 0.35 -31.10
C ILE A 319 13.72 -1.03 -30.80
N THR A 320 13.50 -1.57 -29.61
CA THR A 320 13.76 -2.96 -29.23
C THR A 320 12.72 -3.40 -28.19
N PRO A 321 12.18 -4.64 -28.26
CA PRO A 321 11.36 -5.18 -27.18
C PRO A 321 12.18 -5.17 -25.89
N TRP A 322 11.62 -4.57 -24.84
CA TRP A 322 12.17 -4.66 -23.48
C TRP A 322 11.49 -5.85 -22.78
N PRO A 323 12.23 -6.69 -22.02
CA PRO A 323 13.66 -6.61 -21.71
C PRO A 323 14.57 -6.93 -22.89
N GLU A 324 15.79 -6.35 -22.89
CA GLU A 324 16.83 -6.72 -23.84
C GLU A 324 17.35 -8.15 -23.56
N THR A 325 17.68 -8.89 -24.62
CA THR A 325 18.32 -10.22 -24.52
C THR A 325 19.75 -10.12 -23.97
N GLU A 326 20.28 -11.22 -23.43
CA GLU A 326 21.68 -11.29 -22.98
C GLU A 326 22.68 -10.85 -24.06
N GLN A 327 22.44 -11.28 -25.31
CA GLN A 327 23.28 -10.92 -26.45
C GLN A 327 23.22 -9.41 -26.75
N GLN A 328 22.05 -8.80 -26.67
CA GLN A 328 21.89 -7.34 -26.85
C GLN A 328 22.60 -6.56 -25.73
N ALA A 329 22.52 -7.03 -24.49
CA ALA A 329 23.25 -6.42 -23.37
C ALA A 329 24.77 -6.54 -23.55
N LEU A 330 25.26 -7.71 -24.00
CA LEU A 330 26.68 -7.93 -24.32
C LEU A 330 27.16 -6.99 -25.43
N ASP A 331 26.38 -6.85 -26.50
CA ASP A 331 26.75 -6.01 -27.64
C ASP A 331 26.76 -4.52 -27.25
N ARG A 332 25.81 -4.08 -26.40
CA ARG A 332 25.81 -2.74 -25.82
C ARG A 332 27.07 -2.49 -25.00
N MET A 333 27.40 -3.44 -24.13
CA MET A 333 28.55 -3.35 -23.25
C MET A 333 29.87 -3.32 -24.04
N LYS A 334 29.99 -4.09 -25.13
CA LYS A 334 31.17 -4.03 -26.01
C LYS A 334 31.35 -2.65 -26.64
N VAL A 335 30.26 -2.03 -27.11
CA VAL A 335 30.32 -0.66 -27.63
C VAL A 335 30.77 0.31 -26.52
N VAL A 336 30.12 0.28 -25.36
CA VAL A 336 30.43 1.18 -24.24
C VAL A 336 31.88 1.00 -23.75
N LEU A 337 32.34 -0.23 -23.57
CA LEU A 337 33.71 -0.53 -23.16
C LEU A 337 34.74 -0.06 -24.20
N SER A 338 34.43 -0.18 -25.50
CA SER A 338 35.31 0.35 -26.57
C SER A 338 35.42 1.87 -26.51
N VAL A 339 34.32 2.57 -26.18
CA VAL A 339 34.35 4.03 -25.95
C VAL A 339 35.19 4.38 -24.72
N LEU A 340 35.00 3.67 -23.61
CA LEU A 340 35.75 3.90 -22.36
C LEU A 340 37.25 3.61 -22.50
N LYS A 341 37.63 2.63 -23.32
CA LYS A 341 39.02 2.31 -23.64
C LYS A 341 39.66 3.24 -24.69
N GLU A 342 38.93 4.27 -25.13
CA GLU A 342 39.36 5.17 -26.22
C GLU A 342 39.63 4.44 -27.56
N GLU A 343 38.99 3.29 -27.77
CA GLU A 343 39.04 2.49 -29.00
C GLU A 343 37.90 2.93 -29.95
N PHE A 344 37.83 4.23 -30.26
CA PHE A 344 36.68 4.82 -30.96
C PHE A 344 36.40 4.22 -32.34
N ALA A 345 37.44 3.77 -33.06
CA ALA A 345 37.29 3.08 -34.35
C ALA A 345 36.47 1.79 -34.21
N LEU A 346 36.80 0.99 -33.19
CA LEU A 346 36.09 -0.25 -32.87
C LEU A 346 34.70 0.04 -32.34
N ALA A 347 34.54 1.06 -31.50
CA ALA A 347 33.24 1.49 -30.99
C ALA A 347 32.27 1.86 -32.12
N ILE A 348 32.72 2.62 -33.13
CA ILE A 348 31.91 2.97 -34.32
C ILE A 348 31.51 1.73 -35.09
N GLN A 349 32.46 0.85 -35.39
CA GLN A 349 32.19 -0.39 -36.13
C GLN A 349 31.18 -1.28 -35.41
N LEU A 350 31.34 -1.47 -34.10
CA LEU A 350 30.41 -2.26 -33.29
C LEU A 350 29.04 -1.59 -33.19
N PHE A 351 28.98 -0.27 -33.04
CA PHE A 351 27.73 0.47 -32.95
C PHE A 351 26.92 0.38 -34.25
N GLU A 352 27.54 0.65 -35.40
CA GLU A 352 26.88 0.55 -36.70
C GLU A 352 26.45 -0.89 -37.03
N ARG A 353 27.21 -1.90 -36.56
CA ARG A 353 26.88 -3.32 -36.75
C ARG A 353 25.71 -3.78 -35.89
N HIS A 354 25.71 -3.45 -34.61
CA HIS A 354 24.74 -3.97 -33.64
C HIS A 354 23.49 -3.09 -33.50
N TYR A 355 23.58 -1.80 -33.84
CA TYR A 355 22.50 -0.83 -33.71
C TYR A 355 22.28 -0.03 -35.02
N PRO A 356 22.06 -0.70 -36.17
CA PRO A 356 21.96 -0.02 -37.47
C PRO A 356 20.76 0.94 -37.55
N VAL A 357 19.62 0.59 -36.95
CA VAL A 357 18.43 1.44 -36.89
C VAL A 357 18.72 2.71 -36.08
N LEU A 358 19.28 2.56 -34.87
CA LEU A 358 19.64 3.70 -34.02
C LEU A 358 20.71 4.59 -34.68
N ALA A 359 21.67 4.00 -35.40
CA ALA A 359 22.65 4.75 -36.16
C ALA A 359 22.02 5.58 -37.30
N SER A 360 20.94 5.09 -37.91
CA SER A 360 20.18 5.82 -38.94
C SER A 360 19.29 6.92 -38.36
N GLU A 361 18.63 6.67 -37.23
CA GLU A 361 17.70 7.61 -36.59
C GLU A 361 18.43 8.69 -35.80
N GLN A 362 19.59 8.38 -35.22
CA GLN A 362 20.38 9.27 -34.37
C GLN A 362 21.82 9.39 -34.89
N PRO A 363 22.03 9.96 -36.09
CA PRO A 363 23.34 10.02 -36.75
C PRO A 363 24.38 10.85 -35.97
N GLN A 364 23.94 11.71 -35.05
CA GLN A 364 24.81 12.50 -34.18
C GLN A 364 25.64 11.64 -33.22
N ILE A 365 25.20 10.42 -32.87
CA ILE A 365 25.97 9.50 -32.02
C ILE A 365 27.23 9.07 -32.76
N VAL A 366 27.08 8.60 -34.00
CA VAL A 366 28.20 8.20 -34.87
C VAL A 366 29.10 9.39 -35.17
N PHE A 367 28.53 10.57 -35.44
CA PHE A 367 29.30 11.79 -35.65
C PHE A 367 30.16 12.14 -34.42
N SER A 368 29.57 12.11 -33.23
CA SER A 368 30.30 12.36 -31.97
C SER A 368 31.46 11.37 -31.77
N LEU A 369 31.22 10.07 -32.01
CA LEU A 369 32.28 9.06 -31.94
C LEU A 369 33.40 9.31 -32.97
N LYS A 370 33.07 9.74 -34.19
CA LYS A 370 34.07 10.13 -35.22
C LYS A 370 34.87 11.37 -34.81
N CYS A 371 34.22 12.36 -34.20
CA CYS A 371 34.92 13.51 -33.62
C CYS A 371 35.90 13.08 -32.52
N MET A 372 35.48 12.19 -31.62
CA MET A 372 36.34 11.64 -30.57
C MET A 372 37.53 10.85 -31.14
N GLN A 373 37.28 10.03 -32.17
CA GLN A 373 38.33 9.31 -32.91
C GLN A 373 39.35 10.28 -33.53
N PHE A 374 38.88 11.38 -34.13
CA PHE A 374 39.75 12.39 -34.73
C PHE A 374 40.60 13.12 -33.67
N ILE A 375 39.99 13.50 -32.54
CA ILE A 375 40.70 14.12 -31.42
C ILE A 375 41.79 13.18 -30.88
N ASP A 376 41.47 11.90 -30.69
CA ASP A 376 42.45 10.89 -30.26
C ASP A 376 43.58 10.71 -31.29
N LEU A 377 43.27 10.69 -32.58
CA LEU A 377 44.29 10.65 -33.64
C LEU A 377 45.25 11.86 -33.58
N ILE A 378 44.73 13.07 -33.35
CA ILE A 378 45.54 14.28 -33.16
C ILE A 378 46.43 14.13 -31.93
N LYS A 379 45.88 13.69 -30.79
CA LYS A 379 46.63 13.49 -29.54
C LYS A 379 47.77 12.48 -29.74
N ARG A 380 47.53 11.37 -30.43
CA ARG A 380 48.54 10.36 -30.75
C ARG A 380 49.63 10.90 -31.67
N ASN A 381 49.28 11.69 -32.67
CA ASN A 381 50.26 12.33 -33.56
C ASN A 381 51.13 13.37 -32.86
N LYS A 382 50.56 14.14 -31.91
CA LYS A 382 51.34 15.06 -31.07
C LYS A 382 52.33 14.30 -30.19
N ARG A 383 51.88 13.24 -29.50
CA ARG A 383 52.76 12.35 -28.71
C ARG A 383 53.87 11.69 -29.54
N ARG A 384 53.65 11.41 -30.83
CA ARG A 384 54.67 10.87 -31.74
C ARG A 384 55.71 11.91 -32.14
N LYS A 385 55.31 13.17 -32.36
CA LYS A 385 56.24 14.26 -32.66
C LYS A 385 57.10 14.67 -31.45
N ASP A 386 56.59 14.46 -30.24
CA ASP A 386 57.32 14.74 -29.00
C ASP A 386 58.26 13.59 -28.56
N ARG A 387 58.36 12.48 -29.32
CA ARG A 387 59.38 11.44 -29.09
C ARG A 387 60.70 11.84 -29.77
N PRO A 388 61.83 11.92 -29.04
CA PRO A 388 63.12 12.20 -29.64
C PRO A 388 63.53 11.05 -30.58
N THR A 389 63.97 11.41 -31.79
CA THR A 389 64.52 10.49 -32.80
C THR A 389 65.86 9.90 -32.35
N GLU A 390 65.88 8.63 -31.97
CA GLU A 390 67.12 7.85 -31.93
C GLU A 390 67.22 6.92 -33.16
N ALA A 391 68.12 7.34 -34.05
CA ALA A 391 69.04 6.61 -34.92
C ALA A 391 68.61 5.37 -35.72
N LEU A 392 68.79 5.49 -37.04
CA LEU A 392 69.19 4.39 -37.93
C LEU A 392 70.46 3.70 -37.41
N VAL A 393 70.41 2.38 -37.15
CA VAL A 393 71.56 1.47 -37.36
C VAL A 393 71.06 0.09 -37.83
N LYS A 394 71.45 -0.23 -39.08
CA LYS A 394 71.73 -1.52 -39.76
C LYS A 394 71.09 -2.83 -39.25
N ARG A 395 70.44 -3.54 -40.18
CA ARG A 395 70.24 -5.01 -40.16
C ARG A 395 71.57 -5.77 -40.21
N PRO A 396 71.58 -7.05 -39.78
CA PRO A 396 71.81 -8.10 -40.77
C PRO A 396 70.80 -9.26 -40.73
N ASP A 397 70.88 -10.07 -41.77
CA ASP A 397 69.90 -10.99 -42.35
C ASP A 397 69.74 -12.39 -41.70
N THR A 398 68.72 -13.10 -42.22
CA THR A 398 68.40 -14.55 -42.14
C THR A 398 67.79 -15.02 -40.81
N ALA A 399 66.74 -15.85 -40.74
CA ALA A 399 66.26 -16.92 -41.62
C ALA A 399 64.73 -17.18 -41.47
N VAL A 400 64.17 -17.83 -42.49
CA VAL A 400 62.80 -18.35 -42.65
C VAL A 400 62.50 -19.48 -41.65
N LEU A 401 61.28 -19.55 -41.09
CA LEU A 401 60.46 -20.78 -41.01
C LEU A 401 59.04 -20.55 -40.45
N ASN A 402 58.10 -21.18 -41.14
CA ASN A 402 56.68 -21.37 -40.86
C ASN A 402 56.42 -22.06 -39.50
N GLY A 403 55.17 -21.99 -39.04
CA GLY A 403 54.54 -23.15 -38.38
C GLY A 403 53.55 -22.85 -37.26
N PHE A 404 52.27 -23.07 -37.56
CA PHE A 404 51.25 -23.48 -36.61
C PHE A 404 51.73 -24.67 -35.76
N HIS A 405 51.42 -24.69 -34.45
CA HIS A 405 50.70 -25.79 -33.81
C HIS A 405 50.30 -25.50 -32.36
N ASP A 406 49.04 -25.80 -32.07
CA ASP A 406 48.53 -26.17 -30.76
C ASP A 406 49.23 -27.44 -30.25
N ASP A 407 49.46 -27.55 -28.94
CA ASP A 407 48.69 -28.43 -28.05
C ASP A 407 49.48 -28.90 -26.80
N ASN A 408 48.74 -28.93 -25.70
CA ASN A 408 48.84 -29.69 -24.45
C ASN A 408 50.14 -30.41 -24.02
N GLY A 409 50.48 -30.25 -22.74
CA GLY A 409 51.43 -31.13 -22.04
C GLY A 409 51.57 -30.85 -20.54
N VAL A 410 50.64 -31.39 -19.76
CA VAL A 410 50.63 -31.50 -18.30
C VAL A 410 51.85 -32.27 -17.77
N THR A 411 52.40 -31.86 -16.61
CA THR A 411 52.84 -32.67 -15.43
C THR A 411 53.69 -31.79 -14.49
N THR A 412 53.16 -31.32 -13.35
CA THR A 412 53.13 -31.93 -11.99
C THR A 412 54.46 -32.00 -11.23
N ASN A 413 54.38 -31.51 -9.99
CA ASN A 413 55.24 -31.74 -8.79
C ASN A 413 56.56 -30.97 -8.76
N GLY A 414 57.03 -30.35 -7.68
CA GLY A 414 56.72 -30.23 -6.24
C GLY A 414 57.83 -29.31 -5.68
N HIS A 415 57.81 -28.68 -4.50
CA HIS A 415 57.64 -29.25 -3.18
C HIS A 415 57.71 -28.10 -2.13
N PHE A 416 56.80 -28.15 -1.15
CA PHE A 416 56.87 -27.70 0.25
C PHE A 416 57.97 -26.73 0.73
N GLN A 417 57.54 -25.60 1.31
CA GLN A 417 57.42 -25.49 2.78
C GLN A 417 56.25 -24.57 3.16
#